data_AF-A0A227J1K0-F1
#
_entry.id   AF-A0A227J1K0-F1
#
_cell.length_a   1.000
_cell.length_b   1.000
_cell.length_c   1.000
_cell.angle_alpha   90.00
_cell.angle_beta   90.00
_cell.angle_gamma   90.00
#
_symmetry.space_group_name_H-M   'P 1'
#
loop_
_entity.id
_entity.type
_entity.pdbx_description
1 polymer ?
#
loop_
_entity_poly.entity_id
_entity_poly.type
_entity_poly.pdbx_seq_one_letter_code
_entity_poly.pdbx_strand_id
1 'polypeptide(L)' 'KALMKAAADSSEYMKKLWAESEAKERTKAEKMGVTFVEPNKAAFVEAVQPMYADLEKTNPELNELVEKIKAVK' A
#
# COMPACT_ATOMS: atom_id res chain seq x y z
N LYS A 1 12.97 -26.34 -2.58
CA LYS A 1 13.00 -25.13 -3.43
C LYS A 1 11.73 -24.97 -4.29
N ALA A 2 11.09 -26.04 -4.77
CA ALA A 2 9.85 -25.95 -5.56
C ALA A 2 8.69 -25.22 -4.84
N LEU A 3 8.51 -25.45 -3.53
CA LEU A 3 7.46 -24.77 -2.75
C LEU A 3 7.64 -23.25 -2.70
N MET A 4 8.85 -22.76 -2.41
CA MET A 4 9.13 -21.31 -2.38
C MET A 4 8.97 -20.67 -3.76
N LYS A 5 9.36 -21.39 -4.83
CA LYS A 5 9.12 -20.93 -6.20
C LYS A 5 7.63 -20.84 -6.51
N ALA A 6 6.85 -21.88 -6.18
CA ALA A 6 5.42 -21.87 -6.38
C ALA A 6 4.72 -20.74 -5.59
N ALA A 7 5.19 -20.46 -4.36
CA ALA A 7 4.69 -19.35 -3.56
C ALA A 7 4.98 -18.00 -4.23
N ALA A 8 6.21 -17.76 -4.68
CA ALA A 8 6.57 -16.53 -5.38
C ALA A 8 5.80 -16.34 -6.69
N ASP A 9 5.71 -17.40 -7.51
CA ASP A 9 4.97 -17.38 -8.78
C ASP A 9 3.47 -17.11 -8.53
N SER A 10 2.89 -17.70 -7.48
CA SER A 10 1.51 -17.46 -7.06
C SER A 10 1.28 -16.03 -6.58
N SER A 11 2.20 -15.47 -5.79
CA SER A 11 2.12 -14.07 -5.33
C SER A 11 2.17 -13.08 -6.50
N GLU A 12 3.06 -13.29 -7.49
CA GLU A 12 3.10 -12.45 -8.69
C GLU A 12 1.82 -12.57 -9.51
N TYR A 13 1.30 -13.78 -9.67
CA TYR A 13 0.02 -13.98 -10.37
C TYR A 13 -1.13 -13.27 -9.63
N MET A 14 -1.16 -13.32 -8.30
CA MET A 14 -2.18 -12.65 -7.51
C MET A 14 -2.12 -11.13 -7.66
N LYS A 15 -0.94 -10.51 -7.73
CA LYS A 15 -0.82 -9.06 -7.99
C LYS A 15 -1.51 -8.66 -9.30
N LYS A 16 -1.35 -9.47 -10.35
CA LYS A 16 -2.03 -9.26 -11.64
C LYS A 16 -3.55 -9.33 -11.47
N LEU A 17 -4.06 -10.38 -10.83
CA LEU A 17 -5.49 -10.55 -10.60
C LEU A 17 -6.08 -9.41 -9.75
N TRP A 18 -5.33 -8.92 -8.76
CA TRP A 18 -5.75 -7.80 -7.93
C TRP A 18 -5.93 -6.52 -8.73
N ALA A 19 -4.93 -6.14 -9.55
CA ALA A 19 -5.00 -4.96 -10.39
C ALA A 19 -6.17 -5.02 -11.40
N GLU A 20 -6.40 -6.19 -12.01
CA GLU A 20 -7.54 -6.41 -12.91
C GLU A 20 -8.88 -6.25 -12.17
N SER A 21 -8.96 -6.78 -10.93
CA SER A 21 -10.15 -6.66 -10.09
C SER A 21 -10.43 -5.21 -9.69
N GLU A 22 -9.41 -4.45 -9.26
CA GLU A 22 -9.56 -3.04 -8.91
C GLU A 22 -10.06 -2.20 -10.08
N ALA A 23 -9.51 -2.38 -11.28
CA ALA A 23 -9.95 -1.67 -12.47
C ALA A 23 -11.40 -2.00 -12.85
N LYS A 24 -11.78 -3.28 -12.77
CA LYS A 24 -13.14 -3.74 -13.05
C LYS A 24 -14.16 -3.14 -12.08
N GLU A 25 -13.90 -3.21 -10.78
CA GLU A 25 -14.83 -2.70 -9.77
C GLU A 25 -14.90 -1.17 -9.78
N ARG A 26 -13.79 -0.47 -10.05
CA ARG A 26 -13.81 0.98 -10.29
C ARG A 26 -14.72 1.34 -11.46
N THR A 27 -14.58 0.67 -12.60
CA THR A 27 -15.43 0.91 -13.79
C THR A 27 -16.92 0.68 -13.48
N LYS A 28 -17.23 -0.34 -12.67
CA LYS A 28 -18.60 -0.62 -12.24
C LYS A 28 -19.15 0.49 -11.34
N ALA A 29 -18.35 0.97 -10.39
CA ALA A 29 -18.73 2.07 -9.50
C ALA A 29 -18.99 3.37 -10.28
N GLU A 30 -18.15 3.70 -11.26
CA GLU A 30 -18.35 4.87 -12.13
C GLU A 30 -19.66 4.76 -12.92
N LYS A 31 -19.99 3.57 -13.45
CA LYS A 31 -21.28 3.31 -14.13
C LYS A 31 -22.49 3.44 -13.21
N MET A 32 -22.31 3.23 -11.91
CA MET A 32 -23.34 3.46 -10.88
C MET A 32 -23.45 4.92 -10.45
N GLY A 33 -22.65 5.82 -11.04
CA GLY A 33 -22.66 7.25 -10.73
C GLY A 33 -21.73 7.67 -9.58
N VAL A 34 -20.81 6.79 -9.14
CA VAL A 34 -19.80 7.16 -8.13
C VAL A 34 -18.80 8.13 -8.74
N THR A 35 -18.50 9.20 -8.00
CA THR A 35 -17.44 10.17 -8.36
C THR A 35 -16.17 9.83 -7.58
N PHE A 36 -15.07 9.61 -8.30
CA PHE A 36 -13.75 9.46 -7.70
C PHE A 36 -13.05 10.80 -7.64
N VAL A 37 -12.50 11.13 -6.47
CA VAL A 37 -11.77 12.38 -6.25
C VAL A 37 -10.28 12.09 -6.05
N GLU A 38 -9.45 13.06 -6.42
CA GLU A 38 -8.00 13.03 -6.17
C GLU A 38 -7.66 13.99 -5.03
N PRO A 39 -7.53 13.50 -3.79
CA PRO A 39 -7.20 14.38 -2.67
C PRO A 39 -5.71 14.78 -2.71
N ASN A 40 -5.39 15.89 -2.05
CA ASN A 40 -4.01 16.25 -1.75
C ASN A 40 -3.40 15.24 -0.76
N LYS A 41 -2.72 14.22 -1.29
CA LYS A 41 -2.11 13.15 -0.48
C LYS A 41 -1.05 13.68 0.49
N ALA A 42 -0.35 14.77 0.16
CA ALA A 42 0.70 15.33 1.03
C ALA A 42 0.14 15.78 2.38
N ALA A 43 -1.05 16.38 2.40
CA ALA A 43 -1.70 16.80 3.64
C ALA A 43 -2.01 15.61 4.57
N PHE A 44 -2.37 14.45 4.02
CA PHE A 44 -2.60 13.24 4.82
C PHE A 44 -1.29 12.64 5.34
N VAL A 45 -0.23 12.64 4.51
CA VAL A 45 1.11 12.19 4.93
C VAL A 45 1.64 13.06 6.06
N GLU A 46 1.44 14.38 6.01
CA GLU A 46 1.81 15.30 7.08
C GLU A 46 0.99 15.07 8.34
N ALA A 47 -0.33 14.89 8.21
CA ALA A 47 -1.22 14.68 9.35
C ALA A 47 -0.88 13.43 10.17
N VAL A 48 -0.28 12.40 9.56
CA VAL A 48 0.11 11.16 10.25
C VAL A 48 1.54 11.19 10.82
N GLN A 49 2.32 12.26 10.64
CA GLN A 49 3.68 12.36 11.19
C GLN A 49 3.78 12.10 12.71
N PRO A 50 2.82 12.53 13.55
CA PRO A 50 2.84 12.19 14.97
C PRO A 50 2.88 10.68 15.24
N MET A 51 2.28 9.85 14.38
CA MET A 51 2.34 8.39 14.53
C MET A 51 3.76 7.84 14.35
N TYR A 52 4.56 8.43 13.45
CA TYR A 52 5.97 8.06 13.30
C TYR A 52 6.80 8.53 14.50
N ALA A 53 6.55 9.75 14.99
CA ALA A 53 7.24 10.27 16.18
C ALA A 53 6.94 9.44 17.44
N ASP A 54 5.73 8.90 17.57
CA ASP A 54 5.36 8.01 18.67
C ASP A 54 5.93 6.60 18.46
N LEU A 55 6.00 6.12 17.22
CA LEU A 55 6.65 4.86 16.89
C LEU A 55 8.13 4.85 17.27
N GLU A 56 8.85 5.94 16.99
CA GLU A 56 10.26 6.10 17.37
C GLU A 56 10.48 5.92 18.88
N LYS A 57 9.54 6.40 19.71
CA LYS A 57 9.62 6.29 21.17
C LYS A 57 9.20 4.91 21.68
N THR A 58 8.19 4.31 21.06
CA THR A 58 7.52 3.10 21.56
C THR A 58 8.13 1.82 21.01
N ASN A 59 8.69 1.84 19.79
CA ASN A 59 9.34 0.70 19.16
C ASN A 59 10.48 1.14 18.21
N PRO A 60 11.69 1.40 18.74
CA PRO A 60 12.83 1.87 17.96
C PRO A 60 13.28 0.91 16.84
N GLU A 61 13.16 -0.40 17.04
CA GLU A 61 13.53 -1.40 16.01
C GLU A 61 12.59 -1.33 14.81
N LEU A 62 11.29 -1.21 15.06
CA LEU A 62 10.31 -1.02 13.99
C LEU A 62 10.49 0.34 13.30
N ASN A 63 10.87 1.38 14.04
CA ASN A 63 11.20 2.68 13.45
C ASN A 63 12.39 2.58 12.47
N GLU A 64 13.43 1.81 12.79
CA GLU A 64 14.56 1.58 11.88
C GLU A 64 14.12 0.92 10.56
N LEU A 65 13.21 -0.06 10.62
CA LEU A 65 12.65 -0.68 9.42
C LEU A 65 11.82 0.32 8.59
N VAL A 66 11.04 1.17 9.24
CA VAL A 66 10.27 2.22 8.59
C VAL A 66 11.18 3.19 7.85
N GLU A 67 12.27 3.64 8.47
CA GLU A 67 13.22 4.55 7.82
C GLU A 67 13.91 3.89 6.62
N LYS A 68 14.22 2.59 6.69
CA LYS A 68 14.70 1.82 5.54
C LYS A 68 13.68 1.80 4.40
N ILE A 69 12.39 1.61 4.70
CA ILE A 69 11.31 1.62 3.69
C ILE A 69 11.19 3.01 3.05
N LYS A 70 11.20 4.09 3.84
CA LYS A 70 11.15 5.47 3.33
C LYS A 70 12.32 5.82 2.41
N ALA A 71 13.48 5.21 2.62
CA ALA A 71 14.68 5.43 1.81
C ALA A 71 14.65 4.69 0.46
N VAL A 72 13.71 3.75 0.26
CA VAL A 72 13.51 3.09 -1.04
C VAL A 72 12.79 4.08 -1.97
N LYS A 73 13.39 4.35 -3.13
CA LYS A 73 12.83 5.22 -4.17
C LYS A 73 11.82 4.51 -5.05
#